data_AF-A0A519XUQ5-F1
#
_entry.id   AF-A0A519XUQ5-F1
#
_cell.length_a   1.000
_cell.length_b   1.000
_cell.length_c   1.000
_cell.angle_alpha   90.00
_cell.angle_beta   90.00
_cell.angle_gamma   90.00
#
_symmetry.space_group_name_H-M   'P 1'
#
loop_
_entity.id
_entity.type
_entity.pdbx_description
1 polymer ?
#
loop_
_entity_poly.entity_id
_entity_poly.type
_entity_poly.pdbx_seq_one_letter_code
_entity_poly.pdbx_strand_id
1 'polypeptide(L)'
;MFSASVQAGSSSYNRINTLNARQLLSATFSSTVSYSKQLRTLPINYSVQLAQSQNTQTGVMDFTLPNFNLGVARQYPYQWLGIQPSGKFYEQFAISYNLVAQNRISSLVPARTLAGDVPLLGGSSTPYNIPVNLKNINNLLRNAQNGLQHQFQITLPSATLLARHIQIQPSISYGETWYLQRLQYSYEPVPRAVRIDTISPSFNRAYSYSGSVSASTNFYGTANFKGNHYVKAIRHKVSPSVSYSYSPDLSNSSQFRSFSETQGSTYEDLRSAYNGRILDPRSFSRYQGSVYGTPTSARVSQVSFSLQNQIEMKVRNNQDTTGTNPYKKV
;
A
#
# COMPACT_ATOMS: atom_id res chain seq x y z
N MET A 1 10.06 18.81 13.28
CA MET A 1 11.02 19.26 12.26
C MET A 1 10.25 19.95 11.16
N PHE A 2 10.64 21.15 10.80
CA PHE A 2 10.12 21.87 9.64
C PHE A 2 11.20 21.87 8.57
N SER A 3 10.83 21.59 7.33
CA SER A 3 11.73 21.68 6.18
C SER A 3 10.97 22.23 4.98
N ALA A 4 11.62 23.09 4.21
CA ALA A 4 11.08 23.62 2.97
C ALA A 4 12.16 23.58 1.90
N SER A 5 11.81 23.08 0.72
CA SER A 5 12.62 23.17 -0.50
C SER A 5 11.72 23.78 -1.56
N VAL A 6 11.96 25.04 -1.88
CA VAL A 6 11.14 25.81 -2.83
C VAL A 6 11.98 26.03 -4.07
N GLN A 7 11.53 25.48 -5.20
CA GLN A 7 12.09 25.78 -6.52
C GLN A 7 10.96 26.38 -7.35
N ALA A 8 10.97 27.71 -7.44
CA ALA A 8 10.01 28.48 -8.20
C ALA A 8 10.72 29.10 -9.42
N GLY A 9 10.12 28.96 -10.61
CA GLY A 9 10.61 29.57 -11.83
C GLY A 9 9.51 29.56 -12.88
N SER A 10 9.47 30.58 -13.74
CA SER A 10 8.52 30.63 -14.86
C SER A 10 9.13 29.97 -16.10
N SER A 11 8.31 29.26 -16.87
CA SER A 11 8.73 28.60 -18.12
C SER A 11 9.33 29.60 -19.13
N SER A 12 8.86 30.85 -19.12
CA SER A 12 9.38 31.93 -19.96
C SER A 12 10.77 32.42 -19.52
N TYR A 13 11.08 32.41 -18.22
CA TYR A 13 12.38 32.90 -17.71
C TYR A 13 13.51 31.89 -17.96
N ASN A 14 13.24 30.58 -17.82
CA ASN A 14 14.24 29.53 -18.11
C ASN A 14 14.51 29.31 -19.61
N ARG A 15 13.55 29.65 -20.50
CA ARG A 15 13.75 29.60 -21.96
C ARG A 15 14.61 30.74 -22.51
N ILE A 16 14.62 31.90 -21.85
CA ILE A 16 15.33 33.10 -22.33
C ILE A 16 16.76 33.17 -21.79
N ASN A 17 17.06 32.52 -20.66
CA ASN A 17 18.29 32.77 -19.89
C ASN A 17 19.19 31.53 -19.71
N THR A 18 19.17 30.56 -20.63
CA THR A 18 20.05 29.37 -20.56
C THR A 18 20.87 29.19 -21.84
N LEU A 19 22.17 29.51 -21.76
CA LEU A 19 23.18 29.27 -22.82
C LEU A 19 23.60 27.78 -22.92
N ASN A 20 22.95 26.89 -22.18
CA ASN A 20 23.30 25.47 -22.08
C ASN A 20 22.12 24.58 -22.52
N ALA A 21 22.25 23.95 -23.70
CA ALA A 21 21.25 23.06 -24.28
C ALA A 21 20.86 21.86 -23.38
N ARG A 22 21.73 21.46 -22.42
CA ARG A 22 21.45 20.40 -21.45
C ARG A 22 20.58 20.84 -20.26
N GLN A 23 20.55 22.13 -19.91
CA GLN A 23 19.67 22.69 -18.87
C GLN A 23 18.26 22.98 -19.40
N LEU A 24 18.10 23.10 -20.72
CA LEU A 24 16.80 23.10 -21.39
C LEU A 24 16.03 21.77 -21.20
N LEU A 25 16.75 20.69 -20.84
CA LEU A 25 16.20 19.34 -20.67
C LEU A 25 15.66 19.06 -19.26
N SER A 26 16.02 19.86 -18.23
CA SER A 26 15.44 19.70 -16.89
C SER A 26 14.13 20.47 -16.79
N ALA A 27 13.06 19.80 -17.22
CA ALA A 27 11.78 20.41 -17.52
C ALA A 27 10.79 20.51 -16.34
N THR A 28 11.20 20.35 -15.07
CA THR A 28 10.25 20.31 -13.95
C THR A 28 10.67 21.21 -12.79
N PHE A 29 9.78 22.12 -12.36
CA PHE A 29 9.93 22.90 -11.13
C PHE A 29 9.13 22.25 -10.00
N SER A 30 9.75 21.98 -8.86
CA SER A 30 9.05 21.38 -7.71
C SER A 30 9.29 22.14 -6.41
N SER A 31 8.21 22.40 -5.68
CA SER A 31 8.25 23.01 -4.35
C SER A 31 7.62 22.07 -3.34
N THR A 32 8.28 21.87 -2.20
CA THR A 32 7.78 21.02 -1.12
C THR A 32 8.01 21.70 0.23
N VAL A 33 6.96 21.79 1.03
CA VAL A 33 7.00 22.25 2.42
C VAL A 33 6.50 21.11 3.28
N SER A 34 7.27 20.73 4.30
CA SER A 34 6.88 19.65 5.20
C SER A 34 7.09 20.05 6.66
N TYR A 35 6.16 19.62 7.49
CA TYR A 35 6.19 19.79 8.92
C TYR A 35 5.87 18.46 9.57
N SER A 36 6.72 17.99 10.48
CA SER A 36 6.50 16.76 11.23
C SER A 36 6.78 16.94 12.72
N LYS A 37 6.07 16.22 13.57
CA LYS A 37 6.30 16.22 15.01
C LYS A 37 5.97 14.86 15.60
N GLN A 38 6.86 14.37 16.45
CA GLN A 38 6.60 13.26 17.36
C GLN A 38 6.16 13.84 18.71
N LEU A 39 5.01 13.41 19.21
CA LEU A 39 4.55 13.80 20.54
C LEU A 39 5.42 13.08 21.58
N ARG A 40 5.90 13.81 22.59
CA ARG A 40 6.83 13.25 23.60
C ARG A 40 6.13 12.33 24.59
N THR A 41 4.88 12.64 24.92
CA THR A 41 4.07 11.94 25.94
C THR A 41 3.05 10.98 25.35
N LEU A 42 2.79 11.07 24.05
CA LEU A 42 1.84 10.22 23.35
C LEU A 42 2.57 9.41 22.28
N PRO A 43 2.16 8.16 22.02
CA PRO A 43 2.76 7.27 21.03
C PRO A 43 2.36 7.68 19.60
N ILE A 44 2.24 8.97 19.32
CA ILE A 44 1.69 9.54 18.09
C ILE A 44 2.78 10.36 17.42
N ASN A 45 3.02 10.06 16.15
CA ASN A 45 3.78 10.88 15.24
C ASN A 45 2.85 11.41 14.14
N TYR A 46 3.02 12.66 13.74
CA TYR A 46 2.28 13.19 12.60
C TYR A 46 3.18 14.04 11.71
N SER A 47 2.77 14.16 10.45
CA SER A 47 3.41 15.01 9.46
C SER A 47 2.41 15.55 8.46
N VAL A 48 2.64 16.78 8.00
CA VAL A 48 1.91 17.44 6.93
C VAL A 48 2.94 17.81 5.87
N GLN A 49 2.66 17.49 4.62
CA GLN A 49 3.44 17.88 3.46
C GLN A 49 2.53 18.59 2.48
N LEU A 50 3.04 19.69 1.94
CA LEU A 50 2.48 20.45 0.85
C LEU A 50 3.47 20.37 -0.30
N ALA A 51 3.06 19.85 -1.45
CA ALA A 51 3.93 19.71 -2.60
C ALA A 51 3.29 20.29 -3.85
N GLN A 52 4.11 20.85 -4.71
CA GLN A 52 3.76 21.37 -6.02
C GLN A 52 4.84 20.94 -7.02
N SER A 53 4.43 20.54 -8.21
CA SER A 53 5.31 20.19 -9.33
C SER A 53 4.74 20.80 -10.61
N GLN A 54 5.60 21.32 -11.48
CA GLN A 54 5.22 21.89 -12.76
C GLN A 54 6.16 21.39 -13.84
N ASN A 55 5.62 20.75 -14.86
CA ASN A 55 6.33 20.44 -16.09
C ASN A 55 6.29 21.67 -17.02
N THR A 56 7.46 22.21 -17.33
CA THR A 56 7.69 23.40 -18.17
C THR A 56 7.50 23.16 -19.66
N GLN A 57 7.55 21.91 -20.12
CA GLN A 57 7.31 21.54 -21.52
C GLN A 57 5.80 21.40 -21.78
N THR A 58 5.07 20.73 -20.88
CA THR A 58 3.63 20.48 -21.04
C THR A 58 2.75 21.55 -20.39
N GLY A 59 3.32 22.37 -19.51
CA GLY A 59 2.57 23.34 -18.70
C GLY A 59 1.69 22.71 -17.62
N VAL A 60 1.79 21.39 -17.41
CA VAL A 60 1.01 20.68 -16.40
C VAL A 60 1.59 20.96 -15.02
N MET A 61 0.72 21.43 -14.14
CA MET A 61 0.97 21.60 -12.71
C MET A 61 0.19 20.55 -11.91
N ASP A 62 0.88 19.89 -10.98
CA ASP A 62 0.34 18.99 -9.98
C ASP A 62 0.58 19.57 -8.59
N PHE A 63 -0.42 19.46 -7.73
CA PHE A 63 -0.39 19.91 -6.34
C PHE A 63 -0.83 18.76 -5.45
N THR A 64 -0.14 18.56 -4.34
CA THR A 64 -0.56 17.66 -3.26
C THR A 64 -0.70 18.48 -1.98
N LEU A 65 -1.93 18.88 -1.67
CA LEU A 65 -2.24 19.90 -0.67
C LEU A 65 -3.55 19.57 0.08
N PRO A 66 -3.52 19.06 1.32
CA PRO A 66 -2.37 18.52 2.03
C PRO A 66 -2.14 17.02 1.76
N ASN A 67 -0.92 16.57 2.04
CA ASN A 67 -0.60 15.19 2.37
C ASN A 67 -0.32 15.11 3.87
N PHE A 68 -1.25 14.56 4.63
CA PHE A 68 -1.15 14.36 6.06
C PHE A 68 -0.92 12.89 6.38
N ASN A 69 0.03 12.60 7.26
CA ASN A 69 0.30 11.26 7.75
C ASN A 69 0.33 11.30 9.28
N LEU A 70 -0.42 10.40 9.92
CA LEU A 70 -0.43 10.18 11.35
C LEU A 70 -0.13 8.70 11.62
N GLY A 71 0.89 8.43 12.41
CA GLY A 71 1.22 7.12 12.93
C GLY A 71 0.99 7.06 14.43
N VAL A 72 0.40 5.96 14.87
CA VAL A 72 0.30 5.58 16.28
C VAL A 72 1.14 4.32 16.44
N ALA A 73 2.20 4.43 17.24
CA ALA A 73 3.08 3.31 17.55
C ALA A 73 2.29 2.21 18.28
N ARG A 74 2.79 0.97 18.22
CA ARG A 74 2.13 -0.19 18.84
C ARG A 74 1.70 0.09 20.29
N GLN A 75 0.42 -0.14 20.56
CA GLN A 75 -0.22 0.02 21.86
C GLN A 75 -0.74 -1.31 22.35
N TYR A 76 -0.69 -1.52 23.67
CA TYR A 76 -1.21 -2.71 24.31
C TYR A 76 -2.43 -2.34 25.15
N PRO A 77 -3.66 -2.69 24.73
CA PRO A 77 -4.88 -2.23 25.39
C PRO A 77 -4.99 -2.59 26.88
N TYR A 78 -4.33 -3.65 27.34
CA TYR A 78 -4.30 -3.99 28.77
C TYR A 78 -3.66 -2.88 29.63
N GLN A 79 -2.69 -2.14 29.08
CA GLN A 79 -2.03 -1.01 29.76
C GLN A 79 -2.98 0.17 29.92
N TRP A 80 -3.85 0.43 28.92
CA TRP A 80 -4.86 1.48 29.00
C TRP A 80 -5.92 1.19 30.06
N LEU A 81 -6.22 -0.10 30.28
CA LEU A 81 -7.17 -0.57 31.29
C LEU A 81 -6.56 -0.67 32.70
N GLY A 82 -5.29 -0.32 32.89
CA GLY A 82 -4.61 -0.40 34.19
C GLY A 82 -4.41 -1.82 34.71
N ILE A 83 -4.50 -2.83 33.84
CA ILE A 83 -4.35 -4.24 34.23
C ILE A 83 -2.86 -4.52 34.44
N GLN A 84 -2.52 -5.03 35.63
CA GLN A 84 -1.14 -5.43 35.92
C GLN A 84 -0.73 -6.63 35.03
N PRO A 85 0.49 -6.63 34.48
CA PRO A 85 0.97 -7.74 33.66
C PRO A 85 1.07 -9.01 34.51
N SER A 86 0.36 -10.05 34.07
CA SER A 86 0.25 -11.36 34.71
C SER A 86 0.82 -12.49 33.84
N GLY A 87 1.39 -12.16 32.66
CA GLY A 87 1.94 -13.12 31.70
C GLY A 87 0.87 -13.86 30.90
N LYS A 88 -0.40 -13.44 30.97
CA LYS A 88 -1.49 -14.08 30.24
C LYS A 88 -1.42 -13.73 28.76
N PHE A 89 -1.90 -14.64 27.91
CA PHE A 89 -1.80 -14.50 26.46
C PHE A 89 -2.39 -13.18 25.94
N TYR A 90 -3.51 -12.69 26.51
CA TYR A 90 -4.14 -11.45 26.07
C TYR A 90 -3.27 -10.20 26.23
N GLU A 91 -2.20 -10.24 27.04
CA GLU A 91 -1.27 -9.11 27.22
C GLU A 91 -0.40 -8.88 25.98
N GLN A 92 -0.28 -9.89 25.11
CA GLN A 92 0.42 -9.77 23.83
C GLN A 92 -0.46 -9.14 22.73
N PHE A 93 -1.75 -8.92 22.99
CA PHE A 93 -2.63 -8.24 22.06
C PHE A 93 -2.17 -6.79 21.88
N ALA A 94 -1.88 -6.42 20.64
CA ALA A 94 -1.37 -5.10 20.34
C ALA A 94 -2.02 -4.52 19.08
N ILE A 95 -2.27 -3.21 19.11
CA ILE A 95 -2.86 -2.46 18.01
C ILE A 95 -1.88 -1.35 17.62
N SER A 96 -1.63 -1.20 16.33
CA SER A 96 -1.02 0.02 15.78
C SER A 96 -1.89 0.56 14.66
N TYR A 97 -1.80 1.86 14.43
CA TYR A 97 -2.69 2.58 13.52
C TYR A 97 -1.89 3.58 12.69
N ASN A 98 -2.14 3.61 11.39
CA ASN A 98 -1.63 4.63 10.50
C ASN A 98 -2.78 5.25 9.70
N LEU A 99 -2.74 6.57 9.55
CA LEU A 99 -3.69 7.36 8.78
C LEU A 99 -2.91 8.19 7.78
N VAL A 100 -3.24 8.05 6.50
CA VAL A 100 -2.75 8.93 5.44
C VAL A 100 -3.95 9.65 4.84
N ALA A 101 -3.97 10.97 4.87
CA ALA A 101 -4.98 11.79 4.21
C ALA A 101 -4.31 12.59 3.11
N GLN A 102 -4.75 12.39 1.87
CA GLN A 102 -4.12 13.00 0.71
C GLN A 102 -5.18 13.71 -0.13
N ASN A 103 -4.86 14.95 -0.52
CA ASN A 103 -5.57 15.68 -1.55
C ASN A 103 -4.59 15.99 -2.68
N ARG A 104 -4.91 15.55 -3.89
CA ARG A 104 -4.16 15.79 -5.11
C ARG A 104 -5.00 16.59 -6.09
N ILE A 105 -4.44 17.66 -6.62
CA ILE A 105 -5.06 18.50 -7.63
C ILE A 105 -4.13 18.51 -8.84
N SER A 106 -4.64 18.13 -10.00
CA SER A 106 -3.89 18.24 -11.25
C SER A 106 -4.59 19.20 -12.19
N SER A 107 -3.81 20.00 -12.88
CA SER A 107 -4.28 20.84 -13.98
C SER A 107 -4.61 20.02 -15.23
N LEU A 108 -4.00 18.84 -15.38
CA LEU A 108 -4.31 17.90 -16.45
C LEU A 108 -5.59 17.13 -16.13
N VAL A 109 -6.58 17.23 -17.01
CA VAL A 109 -7.75 16.35 -17.03
C VAL A 109 -7.50 15.26 -18.08
N PRO A 110 -7.32 13.99 -17.67
CA PRO A 110 -7.09 12.91 -18.61
C PRO A 110 -8.35 12.66 -19.45
N ALA A 111 -8.16 12.14 -20.67
CA ALA A 111 -9.26 11.61 -21.46
C ALA A 111 -9.98 10.50 -20.69
N ARG A 112 -11.31 10.45 -20.80
CA ARG A 112 -12.08 9.34 -20.20
C ARG A 112 -11.94 8.12 -21.09
N THR A 113 -11.27 7.09 -20.57
CA THR A 113 -11.15 5.79 -21.22
C THR A 113 -11.45 4.70 -20.20
N LEU A 114 -12.22 3.69 -20.61
CA LEU A 114 -12.44 2.49 -19.81
C LEU A 114 -11.71 1.32 -20.48
N ALA A 115 -11.13 0.43 -19.68
CA ALA A 115 -10.33 -0.66 -20.22
C ALA A 115 -11.15 -1.58 -21.13
N GLY A 116 -10.57 -1.98 -22.26
CA GLY A 116 -11.12 -2.97 -23.20
C GLY A 116 -12.29 -2.48 -24.04
N ASP A 117 -12.12 -1.32 -24.68
CA ASP A 117 -12.94 -0.77 -25.76
C ASP A 117 -14.44 -0.59 -25.45
N VAL A 118 -14.79 -0.47 -24.17
CA VAL A 118 -16.17 -0.20 -23.77
C VAL A 118 -16.52 1.24 -24.19
N PRO A 119 -17.52 1.45 -25.06
CA PRO A 119 -17.92 2.79 -25.47
C PRO A 119 -18.44 3.56 -24.25
N LEU A 120 -17.90 4.76 -24.06
CA LEU A 120 -18.26 5.64 -22.95
C LEU A 120 -19.19 6.75 -23.43
N LEU A 121 -20.21 7.03 -22.62
CA LEU A 121 -21.10 8.15 -22.84
C LEU A 121 -20.69 9.33 -21.96
N GLY A 122 -20.32 10.45 -22.61
CA GLY A 122 -20.01 11.71 -21.97
C GLY A 122 -18.55 11.85 -21.50
N GLY A 123 -18.11 13.11 -21.39
CA GLY A 123 -16.72 13.49 -21.11
C GLY A 123 -15.90 13.74 -22.37
N SER A 124 -14.66 14.23 -22.17
CA SER A 124 -13.74 14.51 -23.27
C SER A 124 -12.97 13.24 -23.66
N SER A 125 -12.92 12.96 -24.97
CA SER A 125 -12.09 11.90 -25.56
C SER A 125 -10.62 12.32 -25.68
N THR A 126 -10.33 13.61 -25.51
CA THR A 126 -8.96 14.16 -25.53
C THR A 126 -8.61 14.75 -24.17
N PRO A 127 -7.37 14.56 -23.69
CA PRO A 127 -6.92 15.22 -22.48
C PRO A 127 -6.84 16.73 -22.71
N TYR A 128 -7.11 17.52 -21.67
CA TYR A 128 -6.96 18.97 -21.72
C TYR A 128 -6.39 19.51 -20.41
N ASN A 129 -5.74 20.67 -20.50
CA ASN A 129 -5.15 21.35 -19.35
C ASN A 129 -6.07 22.48 -18.88
N ILE A 130 -6.38 22.52 -17.58
CA ILE A 130 -7.07 23.63 -16.93
C ILE A 130 -6.02 24.66 -16.50
N PRO A 131 -6.03 25.89 -17.05
CA PRO A 131 -5.07 26.91 -16.66
C PRO A 131 -5.16 27.20 -15.16
N VAL A 132 -4.02 27.17 -14.47
CA VAL A 132 -3.95 27.44 -13.03
C VAL A 132 -4.05 28.95 -12.79
N ASN A 133 -5.24 29.39 -12.42
CA ASN A 133 -5.52 30.77 -12.03
C ASN A 133 -6.69 30.82 -11.05
N LEU A 134 -6.89 31.95 -10.38
CA LEU A 134 -7.93 32.13 -9.36
C LEU A 134 -9.35 31.86 -9.91
N LYS A 135 -9.61 32.16 -11.18
CA LYS A 135 -10.92 31.94 -11.82
C LYS A 135 -11.23 30.44 -12.00
N ASN A 136 -10.19 29.63 -12.21
CA ASN A 136 -10.29 28.20 -12.46
C ASN A 136 -10.11 27.33 -11.20
N ILE A 137 -9.88 27.91 -10.02
CA ILE A 137 -9.73 27.16 -8.77
C ILE A 137 -10.91 26.22 -8.55
N ASN A 138 -12.15 26.66 -8.78
CA ASN A 138 -13.33 25.82 -8.61
C ASN A 138 -13.31 24.60 -9.55
N ASN A 139 -12.84 24.77 -10.79
CA ASN A 139 -12.74 23.66 -11.75
C ASN A 139 -11.61 22.69 -11.38
N LEU A 140 -10.48 23.20 -10.89
CA LEU A 140 -9.37 22.39 -10.37
C LEU A 140 -9.79 21.59 -9.13
N LEU A 141 -10.51 22.22 -8.20
CA LEU A 141 -10.98 21.57 -6.97
C LEU A 141 -12.07 20.52 -7.24
N ARG A 142 -12.93 20.72 -8.25
CA ARG A 142 -13.90 19.70 -8.67
C ARG A 142 -13.23 18.44 -9.22
N ASN A 143 -12.06 18.59 -9.83
CA ASN A 143 -11.24 17.47 -10.33
C ASN A 143 -10.20 16.99 -9.30
N ALA A 144 -10.24 17.53 -8.07
CA ALA A 144 -9.34 17.10 -7.02
C ALA A 144 -9.64 15.64 -6.63
N GLN A 145 -8.57 14.88 -6.41
CA GLN A 145 -8.62 13.53 -5.90
C GLN A 145 -8.29 13.58 -4.41
N ASN A 146 -9.30 13.31 -3.57
CA ASN A 146 -9.14 13.25 -2.13
C ASN A 146 -9.41 11.85 -1.58
N GLY A 147 -8.73 11.50 -0.49
CA GLY A 147 -9.07 10.33 0.29
C GLY A 147 -8.38 10.31 1.64
N LEU A 148 -8.87 9.42 2.52
CA LEU A 148 -8.19 9.04 3.75
C LEU A 148 -7.97 7.53 3.78
N GLN A 149 -6.74 7.06 3.99
CA GLN A 149 -6.39 5.66 4.13
C GLN A 149 -6.04 5.38 5.59
N HIS A 150 -6.77 4.44 6.17
CA HIS A 150 -6.65 3.93 7.52
C HIS A 150 -6.02 2.54 7.44
N GLN A 151 -4.96 2.31 8.19
CA GLN A 151 -4.32 1.01 8.28
C GLN A 151 -4.20 0.60 9.74
N PHE A 152 -4.91 -0.45 10.11
CA PHE A 152 -4.83 -1.07 11.42
C PHE A 152 -4.00 -2.35 11.30
N GLN A 153 -2.99 -2.47 12.17
CA GLN A 153 -2.23 -3.70 12.32
C GLN A 153 -2.51 -4.27 13.70
N ILE A 154 -3.18 -5.42 13.72
CA ILE A 154 -3.60 -6.10 14.94
C ILE A 154 -2.70 -7.31 15.14
N THR A 155 -1.84 -7.22 16.14
CA THR A 155 -1.00 -8.33 16.58
C THR A 155 -1.79 -9.13 17.60
N LEU A 156 -2.10 -10.38 17.27
CA LEU A 156 -2.76 -11.29 18.17
C LEU A 156 -1.72 -12.01 19.06
N PRO A 157 -2.13 -12.50 20.24
CA PRO A 157 -1.25 -13.27 21.10
C PRO A 157 -0.60 -14.46 20.41
N SER A 158 0.70 -14.60 20.61
CA SER A 158 1.44 -15.79 20.21
C SER A 158 1.23 -16.90 21.24
N ALA A 159 1.12 -18.14 20.77
CA ALA A 159 1.01 -19.30 21.63
C ALA A 159 2.15 -20.26 21.30
N THR A 160 2.80 -20.81 22.33
CA THR A 160 3.77 -21.89 22.12
C THR A 160 3.10 -23.22 22.42
N LEU A 161 2.85 -24.01 21.37
CA LEU A 161 2.25 -25.33 21.48
C LEU A 161 3.33 -26.42 21.56
N LEU A 162 2.89 -27.66 21.83
CA LEU A 162 3.73 -28.86 21.87
C LEU A 162 4.95 -28.71 22.79
N ALA A 163 4.69 -28.60 24.10
CA ALA A 163 5.72 -28.45 25.14
C ALA A 163 6.71 -27.30 24.88
N ARG A 164 6.22 -26.19 24.32
CA ARG A 164 6.98 -24.95 24.03
C ARG A 164 7.96 -25.02 22.83
N HIS A 165 7.79 -25.95 21.90
CA HIS A 165 8.67 -26.07 20.72
C HIS A 165 8.15 -25.36 19.48
N ILE A 166 6.82 -25.26 19.33
CA ILE A 166 6.21 -24.65 18.14
C ILE A 166 5.57 -23.32 18.53
N GLN A 167 6.11 -22.23 17.99
CA GLN A 167 5.54 -20.90 18.14
C GLN A 167 4.51 -20.65 17.05
N ILE A 168 3.27 -20.41 17.44
CA ILE A 168 2.17 -20.02 16.57
C ILE A 168 1.92 -18.52 16.75
N GLN A 169 1.89 -17.81 15.63
CA GLN A 169 1.67 -16.37 15.57
C GLN A 169 0.52 -16.07 14.60
N PRO A 170 -0.70 -15.85 15.10
CA PRO A 170 -1.78 -15.32 14.30
C PRO A 170 -1.61 -13.80 14.10
N SER A 171 -2.09 -13.28 12.97
CA SER A 171 -2.13 -11.85 12.67
C SER A 171 -3.36 -11.50 11.83
N ILE A 172 -3.88 -10.30 12.04
CA ILE A 172 -4.99 -9.73 11.28
C ILE A 172 -4.58 -8.33 10.82
N SER A 173 -4.80 -8.06 9.54
CA SER A 173 -4.64 -6.74 8.96
C SER A 173 -5.99 -6.23 8.46
N TYR A 174 -6.35 -5.01 8.86
CA TYR A 174 -7.56 -4.32 8.41
C TYR A 174 -7.17 -2.96 7.84
N GLY A 175 -7.40 -2.77 6.55
CA GLY A 175 -7.22 -1.51 5.84
C GLY A 175 -8.57 -0.95 5.43
N GLU A 176 -8.74 0.37 5.53
CA GLU A 176 -9.95 1.05 5.10
C GLU A 176 -9.61 2.39 4.44
N THR A 177 -10.23 2.69 3.31
CA THR A 177 -10.03 3.93 2.58
C THR A 177 -11.36 4.66 2.45
N TRP A 178 -11.39 5.91 2.87
CA TRP A 178 -12.52 6.81 2.71
C TRP A 178 -12.33 7.67 1.48
N TYR A 179 -13.36 7.68 0.63
CA TYR A 179 -13.46 8.51 -0.55
C TYR A 179 -14.63 9.48 -0.38
N LEU A 180 -14.42 10.76 -0.71
CA LEU A 180 -15.48 11.78 -0.68
C LEU A 180 -16.19 11.94 -2.02
N GLN A 181 -15.86 11.07 -2.97
CA GLN A 181 -16.53 10.94 -4.25
C GLN A 181 -16.50 9.48 -4.70
N ARG A 182 -17.43 9.10 -5.57
CA ARG A 182 -17.44 7.79 -6.23
C ARG A 182 -17.87 7.92 -7.67
N LEU A 183 -17.46 6.96 -8.49
CA LEU A 183 -17.97 6.76 -9.83
C LEU A 183 -19.24 5.92 -9.77
N GLN A 184 -20.26 6.38 -10.47
CA GLN A 184 -21.46 5.64 -10.78
C GLN A 184 -21.41 5.22 -12.25
N TYR A 185 -21.52 3.92 -12.47
CA TYR A 185 -21.62 3.36 -13.80
C TYR A 185 -23.09 2.99 -14.07
N SER A 186 -23.60 3.51 -15.17
CA SER A 186 -24.95 3.23 -15.68
C SER A 186 -24.83 2.75 -17.12
N TYR A 187 -25.45 1.63 -17.45
CA TYR A 187 -25.53 1.18 -18.82
C TYR A 187 -26.71 1.85 -19.52
N GLU A 188 -26.48 2.36 -20.72
CA GLU A 188 -27.49 3.03 -21.54
C GLU A 188 -27.77 2.15 -22.77
N PRO A 189 -28.95 1.51 -22.84
CA PRO A 189 -29.25 0.52 -23.87
C PRO A 189 -29.27 1.08 -25.29
N VAL A 190 -29.76 2.32 -25.49
CA VAL A 190 -29.89 2.94 -26.82
C VAL A 190 -28.53 3.19 -27.47
N PRO A 191 -27.57 3.88 -26.83
CA PRO A 191 -26.23 4.06 -27.37
C PRO A 191 -25.32 2.84 -27.16
N ARG A 192 -25.80 1.76 -26.51
CA ARG A 192 -25.01 0.58 -26.12
C ARG A 192 -23.70 0.94 -25.41
N ALA A 193 -23.75 1.95 -24.54
CA ALA A 193 -22.58 2.57 -23.92
C ALA A 193 -22.71 2.63 -22.39
N VAL A 194 -21.58 2.70 -21.71
CA VAL A 194 -21.53 2.92 -20.27
C VAL A 194 -21.37 4.41 -19.99
N ARG A 195 -22.33 4.99 -19.28
CA ARG A 195 -22.22 6.33 -18.70
C ARG A 195 -21.47 6.24 -17.37
N ILE A 196 -20.49 7.13 -17.20
CA ILE A 196 -19.73 7.28 -15.95
C ILE A 196 -19.99 8.66 -15.37
N ASP A 197 -20.68 8.69 -14.24
CA ASP A 197 -20.95 9.92 -13.50
C ASP A 197 -20.14 9.95 -12.20
N THR A 198 -19.52 11.09 -11.90
CA THR A 198 -18.84 11.31 -10.62
C THR A 198 -19.84 11.87 -9.63
N ILE A 199 -20.15 11.13 -8.58
CA ILE A 199 -21.00 11.60 -7.48
C ILE A 199 -20.10 12.27 -6.44
N SER A 200 -20.19 13.58 -6.36
CA SER A 200 -19.50 14.41 -5.37
C SER A 200 -20.42 15.57 -4.95
N PRO A 201 -20.61 15.84 -3.64
CA PRO A 201 -19.99 15.17 -2.50
C PRO A 201 -20.66 13.81 -2.17
N SER A 202 -19.87 12.79 -1.82
CA SER A 202 -20.39 11.49 -1.36
C SER A 202 -19.39 10.76 -0.48
N PHE A 203 -19.77 10.45 0.76
CA PHE A 203 -18.93 9.65 1.64
C PHE A 203 -19.04 8.15 1.31
N ASN A 204 -17.92 7.53 0.94
CA ASN A 204 -17.84 6.13 0.56
C ASN A 204 -16.64 5.48 1.23
N ARG A 205 -16.81 4.22 1.63
CA ARG A 205 -15.82 3.47 2.40
C ARG A 205 -15.40 2.23 1.60
N ALA A 206 -14.10 1.99 1.57
CA ALA A 206 -13.49 0.89 0.86
C ALA A 206 -12.60 0.11 1.82
N TYR A 207 -13.00 -1.09 2.22
CA TYR A 207 -12.30 -1.88 3.21
C TYR A 207 -11.60 -3.07 2.57
N SER A 208 -10.51 -3.52 3.20
CA SER A 208 -9.78 -4.73 2.88
C SER A 208 -9.36 -5.38 4.19
N TYR A 209 -9.46 -6.70 4.28
CA TYR A 209 -9.01 -7.43 5.44
C TYR A 209 -8.29 -8.71 5.01
N SER A 210 -7.31 -9.09 5.82
CA SER A 210 -6.57 -10.33 5.65
C SER A 210 -6.20 -10.90 7.01
N GLY A 211 -6.06 -12.21 7.05
CA GLY A 211 -5.60 -12.93 8.21
C GLY A 211 -4.45 -13.85 7.83
N SER A 212 -3.53 -14.07 8.74
CA SER A 212 -2.53 -15.11 8.58
C SER A 212 -2.23 -15.81 9.90
N VAL A 213 -1.79 -17.05 9.80
CA VAL A 213 -1.29 -17.84 10.93
C VAL A 213 0.03 -18.44 10.50
N SER A 214 1.09 -18.14 11.24
CA SER A 214 2.40 -18.75 11.04
C SER A 214 2.79 -19.65 12.20
N ALA A 215 3.35 -20.81 11.90
CA ALA A 215 3.99 -21.70 12.85
C ALA A 215 5.48 -21.77 12.56
N SER A 216 6.32 -21.65 13.58
CA SER A 216 7.78 -21.78 13.44
C SER A 216 8.36 -22.56 14.61
N THR A 217 9.51 -23.20 14.37
CA THR A 217 10.26 -23.91 15.41
C THR A 217 11.76 -23.80 15.14
N ASN A 218 12.57 -24.18 16.11
CA ASN A 218 14.02 -24.23 15.98
C ASN A 218 14.51 -25.60 16.44
N PHE A 219 15.13 -26.35 15.55
CA PHE A 219 15.84 -27.58 15.85
C PHE A 219 17.33 -27.30 15.94
N TYR A 220 18.00 -27.99 16.88
CA TYR A 220 19.44 -27.92 17.04
C TYR A 220 20.01 -29.33 17.02
N GLY A 221 20.96 -29.57 16.13
CA GLY A 221 21.78 -30.78 16.09
C GLY A 221 23.24 -30.44 16.34
N THR A 222 23.93 -31.28 17.12
CA THR A 222 25.38 -31.18 17.32
C THR A 222 26.04 -32.52 17.03
N ALA A 223 26.96 -32.54 16.09
CA ALA A 223 27.79 -33.71 15.78
C ALA A 223 29.20 -33.44 16.32
N ASN A 224 29.63 -34.25 17.29
CA ASN A 224 30.97 -34.16 17.86
C ASN A 224 31.86 -35.24 17.25
N PHE A 225 33.01 -34.84 16.70
CA PHE A 225 33.99 -35.73 16.10
C PHE A 225 35.11 -35.99 17.11
N LYS A 226 35.16 -37.21 17.64
CA LYS A 226 36.21 -37.65 18.58
C LYS A 226 37.51 -37.96 17.81
N GLY A 227 38.67 -37.80 18.45
CA GLY A 227 39.98 -38.08 17.85
C GLY A 227 40.67 -36.86 17.26
N ASN A 228 41.73 -37.09 16.46
CA ASN A 228 42.61 -36.03 15.93
C ASN A 228 42.09 -35.37 14.64
N HIS A 229 40.78 -35.18 14.49
CA HIS A 229 40.20 -34.51 13.34
C HIS A 229 40.36 -32.98 13.42
N TYR A 230 40.51 -32.33 12.27
CA TYR A 230 40.58 -30.86 12.15
C TYR A 230 39.26 -30.20 12.56
N VAL A 231 38.13 -30.80 12.18
CA VAL A 231 36.80 -30.42 12.65
C VAL A 231 36.51 -31.19 13.94
N LYS A 232 36.17 -30.49 15.03
CA LYS A 232 35.86 -31.10 16.33
C LYS A 232 34.37 -31.22 16.59
N ALA A 233 33.61 -30.23 16.13
CA ALA A 233 32.16 -30.27 16.25
C ALA A 233 31.52 -29.50 15.10
N ILE A 234 30.38 -29.98 14.64
CA ILE A 234 29.47 -29.25 13.76
C ILE A 234 28.18 -29.03 14.54
N ARG A 235 27.73 -27.77 14.59
CA ARG A 235 26.42 -27.39 15.09
C ARG A 235 25.56 -27.00 13.91
N HIS A 236 24.39 -27.60 13.81
CA HIS A 236 23.39 -27.27 12.81
C HIS A 236 22.13 -26.77 13.50
N LYS A 237 21.72 -25.55 13.19
CA LYS A 237 20.43 -24.99 13.58
C LYS A 237 19.51 -24.98 12.36
N VAL A 238 18.34 -25.59 12.50
CA VAL A 238 17.30 -25.63 11.47
C VAL A 238 16.10 -24.86 11.98
N SER A 239 15.67 -23.84 11.24
CA SER A 239 14.53 -23.00 11.58
C SER A 239 13.46 -23.10 10.48
N PRO A 240 12.59 -24.13 10.52
CA PRO A 240 11.46 -24.21 9.61
C PRO A 240 10.33 -23.27 10.06
N SER A 241 9.61 -22.74 9.08
CA SER A 241 8.37 -22.02 9.29
C SER A 241 7.36 -22.32 8.20
N VAL A 242 6.10 -22.44 8.60
CA VAL A 242 4.93 -22.57 7.73
C VAL A 242 4.03 -21.39 8.02
N SER A 243 3.51 -20.72 7.00
CA SER A 243 2.46 -19.71 7.16
C SER A 243 1.30 -19.95 6.22
N TYR A 244 0.09 -19.78 6.73
CA TYR A 244 -1.13 -19.74 5.93
C TYR A 244 -1.65 -18.31 5.94
N SER A 245 -1.89 -17.73 4.77
CA SER A 245 -2.47 -16.40 4.63
C SER A 245 -3.74 -16.44 3.78
N TYR A 246 -4.75 -15.70 4.24
CA TYR A 246 -6.05 -15.61 3.61
C TYR A 246 -6.50 -14.15 3.47
N SER A 247 -7.01 -13.80 2.29
CA SER A 247 -7.76 -12.57 2.05
C SER A 247 -8.93 -12.90 1.11
N PRO A 248 -10.16 -12.45 1.40
CA PRO A 248 -11.31 -12.75 0.57
C PRO A 248 -11.29 -11.95 -0.74
N ASP A 249 -12.09 -12.38 -1.70
CA ASP A 249 -12.42 -11.56 -2.86
C ASP A 249 -13.51 -10.53 -2.47
N LEU A 250 -13.23 -9.25 -2.73
CA LEU A 250 -14.12 -8.12 -2.48
C LEU A 250 -14.72 -7.51 -3.75
N SER A 251 -14.54 -8.15 -4.91
CA SER A 251 -15.06 -7.74 -6.23
C SER A 251 -16.59 -7.62 -6.28
N ASN A 252 -17.30 -8.32 -5.40
CA ASN A 252 -18.76 -8.28 -5.24
C ASN A 252 -19.26 -7.30 -4.16
N SER A 253 -18.34 -6.58 -3.48
CA SER A 253 -18.71 -5.59 -2.47
C SER A 253 -19.22 -4.29 -3.10
N SER A 254 -19.81 -3.41 -2.27
CA SER A 254 -20.28 -2.09 -2.69
C SER A 254 -19.19 -1.17 -3.26
N GLN A 255 -17.92 -1.54 -3.08
CA GLN A 255 -16.73 -0.87 -3.60
C GLN A 255 -16.61 -1.00 -5.12
N PHE A 256 -17.29 -1.99 -5.68
CA PHE A 256 -17.29 -2.31 -7.09
C PHE A 256 -18.69 -2.20 -7.69
N ARG A 257 -18.72 -2.04 -9.00
CA ARG A 257 -19.92 -2.19 -9.80
C ARG A 257 -19.65 -3.33 -10.78
N SER A 258 -20.22 -4.49 -10.46
CA SER A 258 -20.27 -5.60 -11.40
C SER A 258 -21.47 -5.41 -12.33
N PHE A 259 -21.24 -5.66 -13.62
CA PHE A 259 -22.29 -5.86 -14.60
C PHE A 259 -22.43 -7.37 -14.78
N SER A 260 -23.29 -7.99 -13.98
CA SER A 260 -23.58 -9.43 -14.06
C SER A 260 -24.84 -9.69 -14.86
N GLU A 261 -24.85 -10.82 -15.56
CA GLU A 261 -25.94 -11.35 -16.38
C GLU A 261 -27.24 -11.61 -15.60
N THR A 262 -27.16 -11.80 -14.29
CA THR A 262 -28.24 -12.42 -13.49
C THR A 262 -29.40 -11.48 -13.14
N GLN A 263 -29.38 -10.22 -13.59
CA GLN A 263 -30.51 -9.29 -13.40
C GLN A 263 -31.27 -9.07 -14.71
N GLY A 264 -31.82 -10.15 -15.28
CA GLY A 264 -33.08 -10.24 -16.04
C GLY A 264 -33.42 -9.24 -17.17
N SER A 265 -32.54 -8.29 -17.46
CA SER A 265 -32.78 -7.14 -18.33
C SER A 265 -31.47 -6.79 -19.04
N THR A 266 -31.27 -7.45 -20.18
CA THR A 266 -30.56 -6.92 -21.36
C THR A 266 -29.10 -6.49 -21.15
N TYR A 267 -28.21 -7.46 -20.91
CA TYR A 267 -26.75 -7.31 -21.13
C TYR A 267 -26.23 -8.13 -22.33
N GLU A 268 -27.11 -8.76 -23.11
CA GLU A 268 -26.73 -9.47 -24.34
C GLU A 268 -25.97 -8.56 -25.33
N ASP A 269 -26.22 -7.25 -25.28
CA ASP A 269 -25.76 -6.33 -26.34
C ASP A 269 -24.34 -5.79 -26.13
N LEU A 270 -23.78 -5.85 -24.92
CA LEU A 270 -22.36 -5.54 -24.69
C LEU A 270 -21.45 -6.72 -25.08
N ARG A 271 -21.96 -7.97 -25.05
CA ARG A 271 -21.24 -9.15 -25.58
C ARG A 271 -21.11 -9.16 -27.10
N SER A 272 -21.84 -8.28 -27.77
CA SER A 272 -21.92 -8.19 -29.23
C SER A 272 -21.47 -6.82 -29.78
N ALA A 273 -20.78 -6.00 -28.98
CA ALA A 273 -20.42 -4.63 -29.37
C ALA A 273 -19.14 -4.51 -30.23
N TYR A 274 -18.33 -5.57 -30.34
CA TYR A 274 -17.26 -5.67 -31.34
C TYR A 274 -16.85 -7.16 -31.45
N ASN A 275 -17.24 -7.83 -32.54
CA ASN A 275 -16.80 -9.20 -32.90
C ASN A 275 -17.23 -10.37 -31.98
N GLY A 276 -18.40 -10.32 -31.34
CA GLY A 276 -18.94 -11.49 -30.61
C GLY A 276 -18.08 -11.98 -29.43
N ARG A 277 -17.18 -11.13 -28.92
CA ARG A 277 -16.32 -11.47 -27.80
C ARG A 277 -17.11 -11.27 -26.50
N ILE A 278 -17.36 -12.37 -25.80
CA ILE A 278 -17.97 -12.39 -24.47
C ILE A 278 -17.18 -11.42 -23.59
N LEU A 279 -17.84 -10.32 -23.17
CA LEU A 279 -17.32 -9.53 -22.07
C LEU A 279 -17.48 -10.39 -20.81
N ASP A 280 -16.35 -10.93 -20.35
CA ASP A 280 -16.17 -11.47 -19.00
C ASP A 280 -16.88 -10.54 -18.01
N PRO A 281 -17.63 -11.02 -17.00
CA PRO A 281 -18.27 -10.16 -16.00
C PRO A 281 -17.27 -9.15 -15.45
N ARG A 282 -17.36 -7.91 -15.94
CA ARG A 282 -16.40 -6.87 -15.59
C ARG A 282 -16.90 -6.18 -14.33
N SER A 283 -16.10 -6.32 -13.28
CA SER A 283 -16.24 -5.54 -12.07
C SER A 283 -15.43 -4.26 -12.22
N PHE A 284 -16.10 -3.12 -12.24
CA PHE A 284 -15.44 -1.82 -12.30
C PHE A 284 -15.35 -1.23 -10.90
N SER A 285 -14.16 -0.76 -10.54
CA SER A 285 -14.01 -0.04 -9.28
C SER A 285 -14.76 1.28 -9.31
N ARG A 286 -15.53 1.56 -8.27
CA ARG A 286 -16.15 2.87 -8.08
C ARG A 286 -15.14 3.96 -7.69
N TYR A 287 -13.88 3.60 -7.50
CA TYR A 287 -12.79 4.50 -7.09
C TYR A 287 -11.66 4.53 -8.11
N GLN A 288 -11.93 4.12 -9.35
CA GLN A 288 -10.96 4.23 -10.44
C GLN A 288 -10.55 5.70 -10.61
N GLY A 289 -9.23 5.95 -10.63
CA GLY A 289 -8.69 7.31 -10.71
C GLY A 289 -8.80 8.11 -9.40
N SER A 290 -9.22 7.52 -8.28
CA SER A 290 -9.08 8.14 -6.96
C SER A 290 -7.61 8.11 -6.49
N VAL A 291 -7.28 8.93 -5.49
CA VAL A 291 -5.89 9.11 -5.00
C VAL A 291 -5.22 7.81 -4.52
N TYR A 292 -5.98 6.90 -3.91
CA TYR A 292 -5.49 5.59 -3.43
C TYR A 292 -5.86 4.43 -4.36
N GLY A 293 -6.45 4.73 -5.52
CA GLY A 293 -6.76 3.75 -6.55
C GLY A 293 -7.86 2.74 -6.18
N THR A 294 -7.81 1.60 -6.86
CA THR A 294 -8.80 0.53 -6.71
C THR A 294 -8.43 -0.37 -5.53
N PRO A 295 -9.35 -0.64 -4.59
CA PRO A 295 -9.14 -1.64 -3.54
C PRO A 295 -8.82 -3.01 -4.12
N THR A 296 -8.09 -3.84 -3.39
CA THR A 296 -7.80 -5.21 -3.84
C THR A 296 -9.09 -6.04 -3.92
N SER A 297 -9.24 -6.79 -5.00
CA SER A 297 -10.42 -7.61 -5.29
C SER A 297 -10.05 -9.03 -5.69
N ALA A 298 -8.95 -9.55 -5.15
CA ALA A 298 -8.48 -10.89 -5.48
C ALA A 298 -8.47 -11.72 -4.20
N ARG A 299 -9.07 -12.91 -4.27
CA ARG A 299 -8.95 -13.89 -3.20
C ARG A 299 -7.51 -14.37 -3.13
N VAL A 300 -6.93 -14.34 -1.94
CA VAL A 300 -5.66 -14.98 -1.61
C VAL A 300 -5.95 -16.10 -0.63
N SER A 301 -5.44 -17.29 -0.92
CA SER A 301 -5.41 -18.43 0.00
C SER A 301 -4.18 -19.22 -0.34
N GLN A 302 -3.13 -19.07 0.47
CA GLN A 302 -1.83 -19.65 0.18
C GLN A 302 -1.16 -20.18 1.45
N VAL A 303 -0.40 -21.26 1.27
CA VAL A 303 0.51 -21.81 2.27
C VAL A 303 1.92 -21.54 1.79
N SER A 304 2.73 -20.91 2.64
CA SER A 304 4.14 -20.66 2.41
C SER A 304 4.96 -21.51 3.37
N PHE A 305 5.98 -22.20 2.85
CA PHE A 305 6.96 -22.94 3.65
C PHE A 305 8.34 -22.35 3.43
N SER A 306 9.11 -22.20 4.50
CA SER A 306 10.51 -21.82 4.44
C SER A 306 11.34 -22.59 5.44
N LEU A 307 12.59 -22.87 5.08
CA LEU A 307 13.55 -23.59 5.89
C LEU A 307 14.86 -22.83 5.92
N GLN A 308 15.24 -22.28 7.07
CA GLN A 308 16.55 -21.67 7.25
C GLN A 308 17.52 -22.66 7.91
N ASN A 309 18.71 -22.79 7.34
CA ASN A 309 19.78 -23.63 7.86
C ASN A 309 20.96 -22.75 8.24
N GLN A 310 21.42 -22.85 9.49
CA GLN A 310 22.64 -22.22 9.98
C GLN A 310 23.59 -23.32 10.46
N ILE A 311 24.74 -23.43 9.81
CA ILE A 311 25.77 -24.41 10.15
C ILE A 311 26.96 -23.64 10.71
N GLU A 312 27.36 -23.98 11.92
CA GLU A 312 28.55 -23.48 12.60
C GLU A 312 29.49 -24.65 12.84
N MET A 313 30.79 -24.43 12.68
CA MET A 313 31.78 -25.47 12.95
C MET A 313 32.83 -25.00 13.95
N LYS A 314 33.28 -25.93 14.80
CA LYS A 314 34.43 -25.75 15.67
C LYS A 314 35.60 -26.50 15.07
N VAL A 315 36.60 -25.76 14.61
CA VAL A 315 37.83 -26.30 13.99
C VAL A 315 39.02 -26.14 14.92
N ARG A 316 40.03 -26.99 14.76
CA ARG A 316 41.30 -26.87 15.48
C ARG A 316 42.03 -25.61 15.02
N ASN A 317 42.54 -24.85 15.98
CA ASN A 317 43.33 -23.67 15.69
C ASN A 317 44.79 -24.09 15.45
N ASN A 318 45.21 -24.16 14.19
CA ASN A 318 46.59 -24.53 13.82
C ASN A 318 47.62 -23.42 14.14
N GLN A 319 47.15 -22.22 14.49
CA GLN A 319 47.99 -21.06 14.81
C GLN A 319 48.16 -20.85 16.34
N ASP A 320 47.55 -21.70 17.17
CA ASP A 320 47.75 -21.64 18.62
C ASP A 320 48.98 -22.45 19.03
N THR A 321 50.04 -21.75 19.42
CA THR A 321 51.29 -22.33 19.95
C THR A 321 51.31 -22.37 21.48
N THR A 322 50.30 -21.81 22.15
CA THR A 322 50.23 -21.66 23.62
C THR A 322 49.26 -22.63 24.28
N GLY A 323 48.38 -23.27 23.51
CA GLY A 323 47.36 -24.20 23.99
C GLY A 323 46.18 -23.55 24.72
N THR A 324 46.14 -22.21 24.77
CA THR A 324 45.09 -21.46 25.49
C THR A 324 43.82 -21.27 24.66
N ASN A 325 43.91 -21.34 23.33
CA ASN A 325 42.77 -21.28 22.39
C ASN A 325 42.89 -22.35 21.29
N PRO A 326 42.80 -23.65 21.65
CA PRO A 326 43.08 -24.77 20.75
C PRO A 326 42.04 -24.92 19.62
N TYR A 327 40.95 -24.13 19.66
CA TYR A 327 39.85 -24.21 18.70
C TYR A 327 39.36 -22.84 18.26
N LYS A 328 38.97 -22.73 16.99
CA LYS A 328 38.32 -21.56 16.39
C LYS A 328 36.89 -21.92 15.97
N LYS A 329 35.93 -21.01 16.20
CA LYS A 329 34.58 -21.11 15.65
C LYS A 329 34.56 -20.48 14.26
N VAL A 330 33.89 -21.14 13.31
CA VAL A 330 33.72 -20.69 11.92
C VAL A 330 32.26 -20.82 11.54
#